data_AF-A0A2N0XK90-F1
#
_entry.id   AF-A0A2N0XK90-F1
#
_cell.length_a   1.000
_cell.length_b   1.000
_cell.length_c   1.000
_cell.angle_alpha   90.00
_cell.angle_beta   90.00
_cell.angle_gamma   90.00
#
_symmetry.space_group_name_H-M   'P 1'
#
loop_
_entity.id
_entity.type
_entity.pdbx_description
1 polymer ?
#
loop_
_entity_poly.entity_id
_entity_poly.type
_entity_poly.pdbx_seq_one_letter_code
_entity_poly.pdbx_strand_id
1 'polypeptide(L)'
;QSDTLKACLKSCDAIINTLESPHLLTNQIKTMLYQSAGSFPSIETIATHFGCSSRTLRRELTKVGTSFQVLLNQVRCELAKEYLVHTELSVDEIAHRLGYSDASNFRRGFKSWTGRPPQALRK
;
A
#
# COMPACT_ATOMS: atom_id res chain seq x y z
N GLN A 1 -10.13 -38.28 -4.46
CA GLN A 1 -9.91 -37.04 -5.23
C GLN A 1 -11.17 -36.19 -5.13
N SER A 2 -11.01 -34.87 -5.00
CA SER A 2 -12.06 -33.84 -5.00
C SER A 2 -13.04 -33.90 -3.82
N ASP A 3 -12.82 -33.12 -2.75
CA ASP A 3 -13.94 -32.50 -1.99
C ASP A 3 -13.55 -31.41 -0.97
N THR A 4 -12.27 -31.15 -0.70
CA THR A 4 -11.88 -30.13 0.30
C THR A 4 -11.71 -28.70 -0.22
N LEU A 5 -11.88 -28.44 -1.53
CA LEU A 5 -11.66 -27.09 -2.09
C LEU A 5 -12.91 -26.19 -2.10
N LYS A 6 -14.11 -26.72 -1.80
CA LYS A 6 -15.37 -25.94 -1.83
C LYS A 6 -15.76 -25.30 -0.50
N ALA A 7 -15.06 -25.59 0.61
CA ALA A 7 -15.44 -25.12 1.94
C ALA A 7 -14.81 -23.77 2.37
N CYS A 8 -13.93 -23.15 1.55
CA CYS A 8 -13.22 -21.92 1.93
C CYS A 8 -13.90 -20.62 1.45
N LEU A 9 -15.15 -20.68 0.95
CA LEU A 9 -15.89 -19.51 0.43
C LEU A 9 -16.94 -18.95 1.39
N LYS A 10 -16.96 -19.37 2.66
CA LYS A 10 -17.95 -18.89 3.66
C LYS A 10 -17.52 -17.72 4.53
N SER A 11 -16.36 -17.09 4.26
CA SER A 11 -15.96 -15.81 4.88
C SER A 11 -15.82 -14.67 3.85
N CYS A 12 -16.39 -14.83 2.65
CA CYS A 12 -16.35 -13.78 1.63
C CYS A 12 -17.43 -12.69 1.79
N ASP A 13 -18.33 -12.81 2.78
CA ASP A 13 -19.48 -11.90 2.89
C ASP A 13 -19.08 -10.46 3.27
N ALA A 14 -18.01 -10.26 4.04
CA ALA A 14 -17.51 -8.93 4.37
C ALA A 14 -16.88 -8.21 3.16
N ILE A 15 -16.22 -8.98 2.29
CA ILE A 15 -15.66 -8.46 1.04
C ILE A 15 -16.81 -8.09 0.09
N ILE A 16 -17.82 -8.97 -0.07
CA ILE A 16 -18.95 -8.76 -0.98
C ILE A 16 -19.76 -7.49 -0.63
N ASN A 17 -19.97 -7.18 0.65
CA ASN A 17 -20.66 -5.95 1.05
C ASN A 17 -19.82 -4.68 0.90
N THR A 18 -18.49 -4.81 0.89
CA THR A 18 -17.56 -3.67 0.68
C THR A 18 -17.19 -3.50 -0.81
N LEU A 19 -17.67 -4.41 -1.67
CA LEU A 19 -17.40 -4.46 -3.10
C LEU A 19 -18.44 -3.74 -3.98
N GLU A 20 -19.40 -3.02 -3.40
CA GLU A 20 -20.32 -2.18 -4.19
C GLU A 20 -19.58 -1.10 -5.00
N SER A 21 -18.30 -0.84 -4.70
CA SER A 21 -17.43 -0.04 -5.56
C SER A 21 -15.96 -0.50 -5.48
N PRO A 22 -15.30 -0.82 -6.61
CA PRO A 22 -13.84 -1.03 -6.72
C PRO A 22 -12.97 0.01 -6.00
N HIS A 23 -13.46 1.25 -5.96
CA HIS A 23 -12.81 2.36 -5.25
C HIS A 23 -12.81 2.18 -3.73
N LEU A 24 -13.81 1.52 -3.14
CA LEU A 24 -13.90 1.35 -1.69
C LEU A 24 -12.79 0.45 -1.14
N LEU A 25 -12.52 -0.68 -1.81
CA LEU A 25 -11.42 -1.58 -1.43
C LEU A 25 -10.06 -0.87 -1.48
N THR A 26 -9.77 -0.20 -2.59
CA THR A 26 -8.49 0.51 -2.77
C THR A 26 -8.34 1.65 -1.78
N ASN A 27 -9.41 2.40 -1.50
CA ASN A 27 -9.41 3.48 -0.52
C ASN A 27 -9.22 2.96 0.91
N GLN A 28 -9.87 1.86 1.30
CA GLN A 28 -9.67 1.27 2.63
C GLN A 28 -8.24 0.81 2.84
N ILE A 29 -7.65 0.13 1.85
CA ILE A 29 -6.25 -0.28 1.91
C ILE A 29 -5.34 0.95 2.05
N LYS A 30 -5.58 2.02 1.27
CA LYS A 30 -4.84 3.28 1.41
C LYS A 30 -5.00 3.89 2.80
N THR A 31 -6.22 3.95 3.35
CA THR A 31 -6.48 4.45 4.69
C THR A 31 -5.68 3.70 5.74
N MET A 32 -5.67 2.37 5.70
CA MET A 32 -4.85 1.55 6.60
C MET A 32 -3.36 1.88 6.46
N LEU A 33 -2.87 2.07 5.23
CA LEU A 33 -1.48 2.43 4.97
C LEU A 33 -1.13 3.83 5.51
N TYR A 34 -1.99 4.85 5.36
CA TYR A 34 -1.76 6.18 5.94
C TYR A 34 -1.73 6.14 7.47
N GLN A 35 -2.64 5.39 8.09
CA GLN A 35 -2.73 5.26 9.56
C GLN A 35 -1.53 4.56 10.17
N SER A 36 -0.77 3.80 9.37
CA SER A 36 0.38 3.04 9.85
C SER A 36 1.66 3.87 10.00
N ALA A 37 1.60 5.18 9.71
CA ALA A 37 2.63 6.19 10.04
C ALA A 37 4.09 5.78 9.77
N GLY A 38 4.33 5.02 8.70
CA GLY A 38 5.68 4.55 8.32
C GLY A 38 5.97 3.07 8.54
N SER A 39 5.26 2.42 9.45
CA SER A 39 5.31 0.96 9.65
C SER A 39 4.28 0.28 8.77
N PHE A 40 4.51 0.28 7.47
CA PHE A 40 3.52 -0.20 6.51
C PHE A 40 3.22 -1.70 6.69
N PRO A 41 1.95 -2.09 6.92
CA PRO A 41 1.56 -3.49 7.06
C PRO A 41 1.85 -4.26 5.77
N SER A 42 2.16 -5.54 5.90
CA SER A 42 2.32 -6.41 4.74
C SER A 42 0.95 -6.73 4.12
N ILE A 43 0.96 -7.23 2.89
CA ILE A 43 -0.27 -7.66 2.23
C ILE A 43 -0.96 -8.81 2.98
N GLU A 44 -0.20 -9.63 3.70
CA GLU A 44 -0.73 -10.69 4.56
C GLU A 44 -1.49 -10.11 5.76
N THR A 45 -0.96 -9.08 6.41
CA THR A 45 -1.64 -8.36 7.50
C THR A 45 -2.94 -7.74 7.02
N ILE A 46 -2.90 -7.06 5.86
CA ILE A 46 -4.10 -6.44 5.29
C ILE A 46 -5.11 -7.50 4.87
N ALA A 47 -4.69 -8.60 4.24
CA ALA A 47 -5.59 -9.68 3.86
C ALA A 47 -6.28 -10.31 5.06
N THR A 48 -5.55 -10.47 6.17
CA THR A 48 -6.09 -10.96 7.45
C THR A 48 -7.17 -10.02 7.99
N HIS A 49 -6.95 -8.70 7.92
CA HIS A 49 -7.96 -7.70 8.29
C HIS A 49 -9.25 -7.83 7.45
N PHE A 50 -9.13 -8.15 6.17
CA PHE A 50 -10.26 -8.42 5.28
C PHE A 50 -10.83 -9.85 5.37
N GLY A 51 -10.32 -10.71 6.26
CA GLY A 51 -10.78 -12.08 6.41
C GLY A 51 -10.48 -12.98 5.20
N CYS A 52 -9.43 -12.68 4.43
CA CYS A 52 -9.08 -13.43 3.22
C CYS A 52 -7.59 -13.77 3.12
N SER A 53 -7.24 -14.60 2.15
CA SER A 53 -5.83 -14.88 1.84
C SER A 53 -5.21 -13.74 1.02
N SER A 54 -3.89 -13.55 1.14
CA SER A 54 -3.14 -12.59 0.33
C SER A 54 -3.31 -12.86 -1.18
N ARG A 55 -3.46 -14.12 -1.59
CA ARG A 55 -3.79 -14.51 -2.98
C ARG A 55 -5.14 -13.94 -3.43
N THR A 56 -6.17 -14.05 -2.60
CA THR A 56 -7.49 -13.48 -2.89
C THR A 56 -7.39 -11.96 -2.98
N LEU A 57 -6.74 -11.31 -2.01
CA LEU A 57 -6.58 -9.85 -2.03
C LEU A 57 -5.84 -9.36 -3.28
N ARG A 58 -4.75 -10.02 -3.68
CA ARG A 58 -4.03 -9.68 -4.93
C ARG A 58 -4.95 -9.79 -6.14
N ARG A 59 -5.72 -10.87 -6.24
CA ARG A 59 -6.64 -11.08 -7.35
C ARG A 59 -7.70 -9.99 -7.42
N GLU A 60 -8.31 -9.61 -6.30
CA GLU A 60 -9.30 -8.53 -6.27
C GLU A 60 -8.67 -7.18 -6.64
N LEU A 61 -7.44 -6.90 -6.20
CA LEU A 61 -6.70 -5.69 -6.62
C LEU A 61 -6.41 -5.68 -8.13
N THR A 62 -6.04 -6.83 -8.71
CA THR A 62 -5.82 -6.95 -10.16
C THR A 62 -7.11 -6.72 -10.96
N LYS A 63 -8.27 -7.22 -10.49
CA LYS A 63 -9.56 -6.98 -11.16
C LYS A 63 -9.91 -5.50 -11.26
N VAL A 64 -9.48 -4.70 -10.30
CA VAL A 64 -9.69 -3.24 -10.28
C VAL A 64 -8.52 -2.47 -10.90
N GLY A 65 -7.60 -3.16 -11.58
CA GLY A 65 -6.50 -2.54 -12.33
C GLY A 65 -5.32 -2.04 -11.49
N THR A 66 -5.14 -2.56 -10.26
CA THR A 66 -4.05 -2.13 -9.38
C THR A 66 -3.33 -3.30 -8.71
N SER A 67 -2.36 -2.99 -7.86
CA SER A 67 -1.70 -3.96 -6.99
C SER A 67 -1.39 -3.34 -5.64
N PHE A 68 -1.14 -4.20 -4.63
CA PHE A 68 -0.74 -3.74 -3.31
C PHE A 68 0.51 -2.85 -3.37
N GLN A 69 1.49 -3.24 -4.20
CA GLN A 69 2.72 -2.45 -4.36
C GLN A 69 2.45 -1.06 -4.97
N VAL A 70 1.51 -0.96 -5.91
CA VAL A 70 1.10 0.33 -6.50
C VAL A 70 0.46 1.21 -5.43
N LEU A 71 -0.46 0.67 -4.63
CA LEU A 71 -1.11 1.42 -3.54
C LEU A 71 -0.10 1.86 -2.47
N LEU A 72 0.80 0.96 -2.06
CA LEU A 72 1.88 1.27 -1.12
C LEU A 72 2.80 2.38 -1.64
N ASN A 73 3.19 2.31 -2.91
CA ASN A 73 4.03 3.32 -3.53
C ASN A 73 3.33 4.69 -3.63
N GLN A 74 2.02 4.71 -3.92
CA GLN A 74 1.23 5.95 -3.93
C GLN A 74 1.24 6.62 -2.56
N VAL A 75 0.92 5.85 -1.50
CA VAL A 75 0.90 6.37 -0.12
C VAL A 75 2.29 6.86 0.30
N ARG A 76 3.34 6.07 0.03
CA ARG A 76 4.73 6.48 0.30
C ARG A 76 5.13 7.76 -0.44
N CYS A 77 4.71 7.89 -1.69
CA CYS A 77 5.01 9.06 -2.51
C CYS A 77 4.35 10.32 -1.95
N GLU A 78 3.08 10.23 -1.53
CA GLU A 78 2.34 11.35 -0.96
C GLU A 78 2.93 11.79 0.37
N LEU A 79 3.20 10.85 1.29
CA LEU A 79 3.86 11.15 2.57
C LEU A 79 5.27 11.72 2.36
N ALA A 80 6.03 11.20 1.40
CA ALA A 80 7.34 11.74 1.05
C ALA A 80 7.26 13.19 0.59
N LYS A 81 6.30 13.53 -0.27
CA LYS A 81 6.08 14.91 -0.73
C LYS A 81 5.74 15.82 0.45
N GLU A 82 4.87 15.37 1.33
CA GLU A 82 4.48 16.12 2.52
C GLU A 82 5.68 16.40 3.43
N TYR A 83 6.50 15.39 3.73
CA TYR A 83 7.72 15.58 4.52
C TYR A 83 8.75 16.48 3.84
N LEU A 84 8.94 16.35 2.52
CA LEU A 84 9.90 17.18 1.77
C LEU A 84 9.51 18.66 1.74
N VAL A 85 8.22 18.98 1.82
CA VAL A 85 7.71 20.36 1.71
C VAL A 85 7.49 20.99 3.09
N HIS A 86 7.05 20.21 4.07
CA HIS A 86 6.59 20.74 5.37
C HIS A 86 7.54 20.47 6.53
N THR A 87 8.67 19.80 6.31
CA THR A 87 9.64 19.49 7.37
C THR A 87 11.07 19.77 6.92
N GLU A 88 11.98 19.91 7.88
CA GLU A 88 13.42 20.03 7.64
C GLU A 88 14.13 18.68 7.62
N LEU A 89 13.39 17.56 7.68
CA LEU A 89 13.96 16.21 7.72
C LEU A 89 14.89 15.96 6.54
N SER A 90 16.02 15.32 6.82
CA SER A 90 16.92 14.83 5.78
C SER A 90 16.24 13.74 4.94
N VAL A 91 16.72 13.55 3.71
CA VAL A 91 16.20 12.50 2.81
C VAL A 91 16.36 11.11 3.46
N ASP A 92 17.38 10.92 4.27
CA ASP A 92 17.68 9.68 4.98
C ASP A 92 16.68 9.44 6.13
N GLU A 93 16.33 10.47 6.90
CA GLU A 93 15.27 10.37 7.92
C GLU A 93 13.90 10.12 7.30
N ILE A 94 13.59 10.77 6.18
CA ILE A 94 12.35 10.54 5.42
C ILE A 94 12.29 9.09 4.93
N ALA A 95 13.39 8.56 4.39
CA ALA A 95 13.45 7.17 3.95
C ALA A 95 13.16 6.21 5.10
N HIS A 96 13.80 6.42 6.25
CA HIS A 96 13.60 5.58 7.44
C HIS A 96 12.15 5.63 7.94
N ARG A 97 11.56 6.83 8.00
CA ARG A 97 10.14 7.02 8.37
C ARG A 97 9.18 6.39 7.37
N LEU A 98 9.57 6.16 6.12
CA LEU A 98 8.74 5.47 5.13
C LEU A 98 9.02 3.95 5.05
N GLY A 99 9.74 3.42 6.04
CA GLY A 99 10.02 1.99 6.16
C GLY A 99 11.03 1.50 5.12
N TYR A 100 11.93 2.36 4.64
CA TYR A 100 13.08 1.94 3.84
C TYR A 100 14.28 1.60 4.72
N SER A 101 14.98 0.53 4.35
CA SER A 101 16.26 0.14 4.97
C SER A 101 17.37 1.16 4.72
N ASP A 102 17.33 1.85 3.59
CA ASP A 102 18.31 2.85 3.19
C ASP A 102 17.70 3.90 2.24
N ALA A 103 18.31 5.08 2.24
CA ALA A 103 17.88 6.20 1.43
C ALA A 103 18.09 6.00 -0.08
N SER A 104 19.00 5.12 -0.50
CA SER A 104 19.26 4.87 -1.92
C SER A 104 18.08 4.15 -2.57
N ASN A 105 17.48 3.18 -1.87
CA ASN A 105 16.24 2.52 -2.28
C ASN A 105 15.06 3.49 -2.32
N PHE A 106 14.95 4.37 -1.32
CA PHE A 106 13.93 5.43 -1.34
C PHE A 106 14.10 6.39 -2.52
N ARG A 107 15.31 6.93 -2.75
CA ARG A 107 15.59 7.88 -3.86
C ARG A 107 15.27 7.27 -5.22
N ARG A 108 15.63 5.99 -5.43
CA ARG A 108 15.29 5.24 -6.66
C ARG A 108 13.78 5.07 -6.82
N GLY A 109 13.09 4.64 -5.77
CA GLY A 109 11.63 4.51 -5.75
C GLY A 109 10.94 5.84 -6.05
N PHE A 110 11.27 6.88 -5.29
CA PHE A 110 10.70 8.22 -5.43
C PHE A 110 10.90 8.78 -6.84
N LYS A 111 12.10 8.65 -7.41
CA LYS A 111 12.36 9.08 -8.80
C LYS A 111 11.55 8.27 -9.81
N SER A 112 11.42 6.95 -9.62
CA SER A 112 10.60 6.11 -10.48
C SER A 112 9.12 6.53 -10.47
N TRP A 113 8.58 6.90 -9.30
CA TRP A 113 7.17 7.27 -9.17
C TRP A 113 6.86 8.71 -9.57
N THR A 114 7.79 9.64 -9.36
CA THR A 114 7.56 11.09 -9.56
C THR A 114 8.27 11.67 -10.78
N GLY A 115 9.19 10.92 -11.39
CA GLY A 115 10.07 11.38 -12.47
C GLY A 115 11.20 12.32 -12.01
N ARG A 116 11.23 12.74 -10.74
CA ARG A 116 12.20 13.71 -10.21
C ARG A 116 12.83 13.20 -8.91
N PRO A 117 14.09 13.56 -8.60
CA PRO A 117 14.69 13.19 -7.32
C PRO A 117 14.03 13.95 -6.15
N PRO A 118 14.04 13.40 -4.92
CA PRO A 118 13.47 14.06 -3.74
C PRO A 118 13.94 15.50 -3.52
N GLN A 119 15.23 15.77 -3.76
CA GLN A 119 15.83 17.10 -3.60
C GLN A 119 15.19 18.16 -4.51
N ALA A 120 14.68 17.78 -5.68
CA ALA A 120 14.04 18.73 -6.61
C ALA A 120 12.67 19.23 -6.12
N LEU A 121 12.09 18.58 -5.10
CA LEU A 121 10.84 19.01 -4.48
C LEU A 121 11.04 19.84 -3.21
N ARG A 122 12.25 19.85 -2.66
CA ARG A 122 12.58 20.64 -1.48
C ARG A 122 12.56 22.11 -1.89
N LYS A 123 11.78 22.93 -1.18
CA LYS A 123 11.80 24.39 -1.36
C LYS A 123 12.96 25.00 -0.59
#